data_AF-A0A427F6W4-F1
#
_entry.id   AF-A0A427F6W4-F1
#
_cell.length_a   1.000
_cell.length_b   1.000
_cell.length_c   1.000
_cell.angle_alpha   90.00
_cell.angle_beta   90.00
_cell.angle_gamma   90.00
#
_symmetry.space_group_name_H-M   'P 1'
#
loop_
_entity.id
_entity.type
_entity.pdbx_description
1 polymer ?
#
loop_
_entity_poly.entity_id
_entity_poly.type
_entity_poly.pdbx_seq_one_letter_code
_entity_poly.pdbx_strand_id
1 'polypeptide(L)'
;MMGTSDPLNEPVRCDLCGGETSVPGYGQQLGVLHARWGYGARHDGERYRVRLCEGCFFQVLAYIKQERRIQHLFNDEPLDDQDFGLVARGDYWGDVRD
;
A
#
# COMPACT_ATOMS: atom_id res chain seq x y z
N MET A 1 18.11 -3.39 34.57
CA MET A 1 16.84 -3.58 33.86
C MET A 1 17.08 -3.35 32.38
N MET A 2 17.40 -4.41 31.62
CA MET A 2 17.40 -4.36 30.16
C MET A 2 15.99 -4.78 29.74
N GLY A 3 15.18 -3.82 29.32
CA GLY A 3 13.91 -4.10 28.68
C GLY A 3 14.21 -4.85 27.40
N THR A 4 13.82 -6.11 27.33
CA THR A 4 13.80 -6.88 26.09
C THR A 4 12.81 -6.20 25.15
N SER A 5 13.32 -5.39 24.23
CA SER A 5 12.55 -4.96 23.06
C SER A 5 12.23 -6.23 22.26
N ASP A 6 10.97 -6.65 22.34
CA ASP A 6 10.45 -7.74 21.52
C ASP A 6 10.57 -7.31 20.04
N PRO A 7 11.39 -7.98 19.20
CA PRO A 7 11.57 -7.57 17.80
C PRO A 7 10.29 -7.69 16.96
N LEU A 8 9.22 -8.26 17.53
CA LEU A 8 7.89 -8.34 16.94
C LEU A 8 7.04 -7.07 17.12
N ASN A 9 7.52 -6.08 17.88
CA ASN A 9 6.79 -4.84 18.15
C ASN A 9 7.61 -3.58 17.85
N GLU A 10 8.45 -3.62 16.82
CA GLU A 10 9.06 -2.40 16.31
C GLU A 10 8.02 -1.65 15.45
N PRO A 11 7.75 -0.37 15.73
CA PRO A 11 6.81 0.41 14.95
C PRO A 11 7.28 0.48 13.49
N VAL A 12 6.41 0.10 12.56
CA VAL A 12 6.75 0.17 11.14
C VAL A 12 6.88 1.65 10.76
N ARG A 13 7.97 1.99 10.07
CA ARG A 13 8.14 3.30 9.45
C ARG A 13 7.72 3.25 7.99
N CYS A 14 7.24 4.37 7.50
CA CYS A 14 6.92 4.54 6.08
C CYS A 14 8.22 4.44 5.27
N ASP A 15 8.29 3.50 4.34
CA ASP A 15 9.47 3.30 3.50
C ASP A 15 9.70 4.48 2.52
N LEU A 16 8.71 5.36 2.32
CA LEU A 16 8.83 6.55 1.47
C LEU A 16 9.31 7.80 2.23
N CYS A 17 8.63 8.18 3.32
CA CYS A 17 8.93 9.42 4.05
C CYS A 17 9.65 9.23 5.38
N GLY A 18 9.82 7.98 5.85
CA GLY A 18 10.40 7.65 7.16
C GLY A 18 9.46 7.94 8.35
N GLY A 19 8.28 8.49 8.10
CA GLY A 19 7.28 8.84 9.11
C GLY A 19 6.66 7.61 9.80
N GLU A 20 5.93 7.87 10.88
CA GLU A 20 5.20 6.82 11.60
C GLU A 20 4.02 6.31 10.75
N THR A 21 3.74 5.02 10.90
CA THR A 21 2.55 4.39 10.30
C THR A 21 1.55 3.95 11.38
N SER A 22 1.86 4.16 12.65
CA SER A 22 0.95 3.92 13.76
C SER A 22 0.07 5.14 14.02
N VAL A 23 -1.21 4.92 14.30
CA VAL A 23 -2.13 5.94 14.80
C VAL A 23 -2.22 5.83 16.32
N PRO A 24 -1.94 6.90 17.09
CA PRO A 24 -1.99 6.86 18.55
C PRO A 24 -3.34 6.37 19.08
N GLY A 25 -3.32 5.29 19.86
CA GLY A 25 -4.54 4.68 20.42
C GLY A 25 -5.28 3.71 19.49
N TYR A 26 -4.89 3.61 18.21
CA TYR A 26 -5.53 2.75 17.21
C TYR A 26 -4.59 1.75 16.55
N GLY A 27 -3.30 1.79 16.90
CA GLY A 27 -2.30 0.81 16.45
C GLY A 27 -1.79 1.07 15.03
N GLN A 28 -1.28 0.01 14.41
CA GLN A 28 -0.55 0.06 13.15
C GLN A 28 -1.51 0.18 11.95
N GLN A 29 -1.42 1.25 11.17
CA GLN A 29 -2.26 1.50 9.98
C GLN A 29 -1.40 1.86 8.77
N LEU A 30 -1.23 0.94 7.83
CA LEU A 30 -0.35 1.13 6.68
C LEU A 30 -0.89 0.49 5.42
N GLY A 31 -0.54 1.07 4.27
CA GLY A 31 -0.73 0.45 2.96
C GLY A 31 0.49 -0.35 2.55
N VAL A 32 0.29 -1.45 1.80
CA VAL A 32 1.39 -2.27 1.27
C VAL A 32 1.32 -2.31 -0.25
N LEU A 33 2.40 -1.87 -0.90
CA LEU A 33 2.66 -2.20 -2.30
C LEU A 33 3.50 -3.48 -2.33
N HIS A 34 2.90 -4.58 -2.77
CA HIS A 34 3.53 -5.90 -2.80
C HIS A 34 3.52 -6.48 -4.21
N ALA A 35 4.62 -7.10 -4.59
CA ALA A 35 4.71 -7.87 -5.82
C ALA A 35 5.46 -9.18 -5.57
N ARG A 36 5.04 -10.23 -6.28
CA ARG A 36 5.72 -11.52 -6.34
C ARG A 36 5.71 -11.99 -7.78
N TRP A 37 6.88 -12.03 -8.38
CA TRP A 37 7.05 -12.45 -9.76
C TRP A 37 7.47 -13.92 -9.80
N GLY A 38 6.77 -14.70 -10.63
CA GLY A 38 7.06 -16.10 -10.85
C GLY A 38 7.80 -16.35 -12.16
N TYR A 39 7.99 -17.63 -12.44
CA TYR A 39 8.72 -18.11 -13.61
C TYR A 39 8.22 -17.47 -14.91
N GLY A 40 9.14 -16.94 -15.72
CA GLY A 40 8.86 -16.32 -17.01
C GLY A 40 8.57 -14.80 -16.98
N ALA A 41 8.49 -14.17 -15.81
CA ALA A 41 8.48 -12.72 -15.70
C ALA A 41 9.88 -12.14 -16.02
N ARG A 42 9.95 -10.87 -16.46
CA ARG A 42 11.25 -10.16 -16.60
C ARG A 42 12.02 -10.10 -15.28
N HIS A 43 11.28 -10.00 -14.19
CA HIS A 43 11.77 -9.92 -12.82
C HIS A 43 11.58 -11.25 -12.09
N ASP A 44 11.83 -12.38 -12.78
CA ASP A 44 11.60 -13.72 -12.24
C ASP A 44 12.34 -13.94 -10.90
N GLY A 45 11.61 -14.51 -9.93
CA GLY A 45 12.10 -14.75 -8.58
C GLY A 45 12.11 -13.52 -7.67
N GLU A 46 11.85 -12.32 -8.19
CA GLU A 46 11.87 -11.11 -7.39
C GLU A 46 10.58 -10.92 -6.57
N ARG A 47 10.77 -10.42 -5.36
CA ARG A 47 9.70 -10.05 -4.43
C ARG A 47 9.93 -8.64 -3.93
N TYR A 48 8.91 -7.80 -4.06
CA TYR A 48 8.93 -6.43 -3.58
C TYR A 48 7.90 -6.25 -2.47
N ARG A 49 8.26 -5.46 -1.46
CA ARG A 49 7.34 -5.01 -0.42
C ARG A 49 7.74 -3.60 -0.01
N VAL A 50 6.80 -2.66 -0.15
CA VAL A 50 6.93 -1.28 0.30
C VAL A 50 5.76 -0.97 1.22
N ARG A 51 6.04 -0.53 2.43
CA ARG A 51 5.08 -0.17 3.49
C ARG A 51 4.95 1.34 3.55
N LEU A 52 3.74 1.85 3.42
CA LEU A 52 3.47 3.27 3.27
C LEU A 52 2.53 3.74 4.39
N CYS A 53 2.80 4.91 4.95
CA CYS A 53 1.78 5.61 5.74
C CYS A 53 0.60 6.00 4.84
N GLU A 54 -0.54 6.30 5.45
CA GLU A 54 -1.77 6.65 4.74
C GLU A 54 -1.56 7.75 3.67
N GLY A 55 -0.88 8.84 4.03
CA GLY A 55 -0.60 9.93 3.09
C GLY A 55 0.24 9.50 1.89
N CYS A 56 1.32 8.76 2.12
CA CYS A 56 2.18 8.25 1.05
C CYS A 56 1.48 7.19 0.19
N PHE A 57 0.61 6.37 0.79
CA PHE A 57 -0.21 5.42 0.06
C PHE A 57 -1.14 6.14 -0.93
N PHE A 58 -1.87 7.16 -0.48
CA PHE A 58 -2.74 7.93 -1.37
C PHE A 58 -1.97 8.76 -2.42
N GLN A 59 -0.74 9.18 -2.12
CA GLN A 59 0.14 9.80 -3.12
C GLN A 59 0.49 8.81 -4.25
N VAL A 60 0.88 7.58 -3.90
CA VAL A 60 1.15 6.52 -4.89
C VAL A 60 -0.13 6.17 -5.67
N LEU A 61 -1.27 6.07 -4.99
CA LEU A 61 -2.56 5.79 -5.65
C LEU A 61 -2.94 6.91 -6.64
N ALA A 62 -2.73 8.17 -6.26
CA ALA A 62 -2.95 9.31 -7.13
C ALA A 62 -2.02 9.30 -8.35
N TYR A 63 -0.74 8.93 -8.16
CA TYR A 63 0.20 8.75 -9.27
C TYR A 63 -0.30 7.68 -10.26
N ILE A 64 -0.74 6.52 -9.77
CA ILE A 64 -1.25 5.45 -10.64
C ILE A 64 -2.52 5.91 -11.39
N LYS A 65 -3.47 6.58 -10.71
CA LYS A 65 -4.65 7.16 -11.35
C LYS A 65 -4.26 8.13 -12.47
N GLN A 66 -3.26 8.96 -12.24
CA GLN A 66 -2.76 9.89 -13.26
C GLN A 66 -2.15 9.16 -14.46
N GLU A 67 -1.33 8.13 -14.24
CA GLU A 67 -0.77 7.32 -15.32
C GLU A 67 -1.86 6.64 -16.15
N ARG A 68 -2.92 6.10 -15.50
CA ARG A 68 -4.09 5.55 -16.21
C ARG A 68 -4.70 6.60 -17.14
N ARG A 69 -4.93 7.82 -16.65
CA ARG A 69 -5.49 8.91 -17.47
C ARG A 69 -4.60 9.26 -18.66
N ILE A 70 -3.29 9.29 -18.47
CA ILE A 70 -2.33 9.58 -19.55
C ILE A 70 -2.38 8.47 -20.62
N GLN A 71 -2.39 7.19 -20.21
CA GLN A 71 -2.43 6.05 -21.14
C GLN A 71 -3.74 5.97 -21.93
N HIS A 72 -4.83 6.52 -21.39
CA HIS A 72 -6.15 6.52 -22.01
C HIS A 72 -6.57 7.89 -22.55
N LEU A 73 -5.63 8.83 -22.71
CA LEU A 73 -5.93 10.22 -23.10
C LEU A 73 -6.68 10.30 -24.45
N PHE A 74 -6.45 9.34 -25.34
CA PHE A 74 -7.04 9.26 -26.67
C PHE A 74 -8.17 8.23 -26.78
N ASN A 75 -8.66 7.69 -25.66
CA ASN A 75 -9.76 6.74 -25.66
C ASN A 75 -11.09 7.49 -25.57
N ASP A 76 -12.08 7.04 -26.33
CA ASP A 76 -13.42 7.64 -26.34
C ASP A 76 -14.24 7.33 -25.08
N GLU A 77 -13.84 6.31 -24.30
CA GLU A 77 -14.50 5.97 -23.05
C GLU A 77 -13.89 6.70 -21.84
N PRO A 78 -14.72 7.36 -21.00
CA PRO A 78 -14.24 8.00 -19.80
C PRO A 78 -13.74 6.96 -18.78
N LEU A 79 -12.54 7.18 -18.25
CA LEU A 79 -12.00 6.40 -17.13
C LEU A 79 -12.70 6.77 -15.83
N ASP A 80 -13.34 5.80 -15.19
CA ASP A 80 -13.76 5.92 -13.80
C ASP A 80 -12.65 5.45 -12.84
N ASP A 81 -12.18 6.40 -12.03
CA ASP A 81 -11.13 6.23 -11.02
C ASP A 81 -11.65 6.41 -9.58
N GLN A 82 -12.96 6.62 -9.39
CA GLN A 82 -13.50 7.01 -8.08
C GLN A 82 -13.15 5.98 -6.99
N ASP A 83 -13.39 4.70 -7.28
CA ASP A 83 -13.12 3.59 -6.37
C ASP A 83 -11.90 2.75 -6.78
N PHE A 84 -11.01 3.28 -7.63
CA PHE A 84 -9.81 2.55 -8.04
C PHE A 84 -8.95 2.16 -6.83
N GLY A 85 -8.74 0.85 -6.69
CA GLY A 85 -7.98 0.24 -5.59
C GLY A 85 -8.76 0.07 -4.29
N LEU A 86 -10.03 0.50 -4.23
CA LEU A 86 -10.88 0.33 -3.05
C LEU A 86 -11.58 -1.03 -3.09
N VAL A 87 -11.40 -1.86 -2.06
CA VAL A 87 -11.98 -3.21 -1.98
C VAL A 87 -13.32 -3.21 -1.23
N ALA A 88 -13.44 -2.42 -0.16
CA ALA A 88 -14.66 -2.29 0.63
C ALA A 88 -14.71 -0.93 1.36
N ARG A 89 -15.91 -0.53 1.82
CA ARG A 89 -16.14 0.65 2.67
C ARG A 89 -16.88 0.22 3.93
N GLY A 90 -16.41 0.68 5.10
CA GLY A 90 -17.07 0.43 6.37
C GLY A 90 -16.90 -0.99 6.91
N ASP A 91 -15.98 -1.77 6.34
CA ASP A 91 -15.54 -3.08 6.80
C ASP A 91 -14.50 -2.95 7.92
N TYR A 92 -14.88 -2.28 9.02
CA TYR A 92 -14.02 -2.05 10.20
C TYR A 92 -13.51 -3.35 10.87
N TRP A 93 -14.00 -4.51 10.42
CA TRP A 93 -13.73 -5.84 10.93
C TRP A 93 -13.38 -6.84 9.82
N GLY A 94 -12.89 -6.36 8.66
CA GLY A 94 -12.61 -7.17 7.46
C GLY A 94 -11.89 -8.49 7.77
N ASP A 95 -12.41 -9.57 7.16
CA ASP A 95 -12.02 -10.95 7.45
C ASP A 95 -10.50 -11.19 7.33
N VAL A 96 -9.93 -11.77 8.39
CA VAL A 96 -8.54 -12.24 8.44
C VAL A 96 -8.38 -13.40 7.45
N ARG A 97 -7.81 -13.15 6.27
CA ARG A 97 -7.22 -14.11 5.31
C ARG A 97 -6.56 -13.29 4.19
N ASP A 98 -5.27 -13.37 3.89
CA ASP A 98 -4.37 -14.53 3.69
C ASP A 98 -2.91 -14.16 4.07
#